data_AF-A0A1J7IK37-F1
#
_entry.id   AF-A0A1J7IK37-F1
#
_cell.length_a   1.000
_cell.length_b   1.000
_cell.length_c   1.000
_cell.angle_alpha   90.00
_cell.angle_beta   90.00
_cell.angle_gamma   90.00
#
_symmetry.space_group_name_H-M   'P 1'
#
loop_
_entity.id
_entity.type
_entity.pdbx_description
1 polymer ?
#
loop_
_entity_poly.entity_id
_entity_poly.type
_entity_poly.pdbx_seq_one_letter_code
_entity_poly.pdbx_strand_id
1 'polypeptide(L)'
;MEDDRAQVDLGIAADIEEAHAAEPVQKQPKKRFVGRRTADASARNAGNTSIEDSGAIQVAQPRRAPRLLNQVPPEILNDPELKAAMELLPSNYSFEVPKTIHRIRTLGAKRIALQMPEGLLLFATTISDILTEFCPGIETLIMGDVTYGACCIDDYTARAMGCDLLVHYAHSCLIPVDVTKIKTLYVFVDISIDTSHLLSTLERNFSPGKTIAMVGTIQFNATIHGVKSTLEKAGFRVIVPQIAPLSKGEILGCTSPNLDSYAGDKPVDLILYLGDGRFHLESIMIHNPTVPAYRYDPYSRKLTHEVYEHVEMQDLRRAAIKTAKGAKKWGLILGSLGRQGNPHTMALIERKLKAKGVPFVNLLLSEIFPGKLAMMSDVECWVQVACPRLSIDWGYAFPRPLLTPYEALIALEEKEDWGSGVYPMDYYGREGLGRTKPLVEAS
;
A
#
# COMPACT_ATOMS: atom_id res chain seq x y z
N MET A 1 24.55 -6.53 -3.99
CA MET A 1 23.20 -7.12 -3.78
C MET A 1 23.25 -8.64 -3.83
N GLU A 2 24.09 -9.25 -4.67
CA GLU A 2 24.35 -10.70 -4.64
C GLU A 2 25.37 -11.11 -3.56
N ASP A 3 26.38 -10.27 -3.27
CA ASP A 3 27.42 -10.63 -2.29
C ASP A 3 26.95 -10.70 -0.83
N ASP A 4 25.91 -9.94 -0.45
CA ASP A 4 25.34 -9.98 0.91
C ASP A 4 24.49 -11.24 1.17
N ARG A 5 24.06 -11.95 0.11
CA ARG A 5 23.24 -13.16 0.24
C ARG A 5 24.05 -14.42 0.55
N ALA A 6 25.37 -14.40 0.32
CA ALA A 6 26.22 -15.58 0.46
C ALA A 6 26.73 -15.84 1.90
N GLN A 7 26.51 -14.92 2.84
CA GLN A 7 27.10 -15.00 4.20
C GLN A 7 26.14 -15.50 5.30
N VAL A 8 24.91 -15.90 4.94
CA VAL A 8 23.88 -16.26 5.92
C VAL A 8 23.55 -17.75 5.83
N ASP A 9 24.57 -18.58 6.01
CA ASP A 9 24.40 -19.97 6.40
C ASP A 9 25.11 -20.16 7.73
N LEU A 10 24.39 -20.70 8.71
CA LEU A 10 24.84 -21.37 9.95
C LEU A 10 23.69 -21.32 10.98
N GLY A 11 22.93 -22.42 11.03
CA GLY A 11 22.04 -22.73 12.14
C GLY A 11 22.84 -23.13 13.37
N ILE A 12 22.49 -22.54 14.53
CA ILE A 12 22.59 -23.02 15.92
C ILE A 12 21.78 -22.01 16.75
N ALA A 13 20.44 -22.07 16.69
CA ALA A 13 19.57 -21.20 17.49
C ALA A 13 18.39 -21.94 18.15
N ALA A 14 18.25 -23.25 17.89
CA ALA A 14 17.10 -24.04 18.34
C ALA A 14 17.17 -24.45 19.83
N ASP A 15 18.33 -24.41 20.48
CA ASP A 15 18.54 -25.09 21.76
C ASP A 15 18.40 -24.20 23.02
N ILE A 16 17.95 -22.94 22.91
CA ILE A 16 17.86 -22.03 24.06
C ILE A 16 16.41 -21.67 24.46
N GLU A 17 15.42 -21.91 23.60
CA GLU A 17 14.03 -21.50 23.88
C GLU A 17 13.25 -22.46 24.80
N GLU A 18 13.76 -23.65 25.11
CA GLU A 18 13.02 -24.67 25.88
C GLU A 18 13.08 -24.48 27.42
N ALA A 19 13.84 -23.51 27.93
CA ALA A 19 14.11 -23.40 29.38
C ALA A 19 13.15 -22.51 30.19
N HIS A 20 12.24 -21.73 29.58
CA HIS A 20 11.43 -20.76 30.34
C HIS A 20 9.97 -20.65 29.87
N ALA A 21 9.17 -21.68 30.15
CA ALA A 21 7.71 -21.56 30.12
C ALA A 21 7.18 -21.18 31.53
N ALA A 22 6.43 -20.07 31.63
CA ALA A 22 5.69 -19.67 32.83
C ALA A 22 4.17 -19.72 32.58
N GLU A 23 3.42 -20.19 33.58
CA GLU A 23 1.98 -20.51 33.51
C GLU A 23 1.03 -19.30 33.36
N PRO A 24 -0.19 -19.49 32.80
CA PRO A 24 -1.13 -18.40 32.49
C PRO A 24 -2.06 -18.01 33.66
N VAL A 25 -2.22 -16.71 33.89
CA VAL A 25 -3.18 -16.13 34.87
C VAL A 25 -4.47 -15.66 34.17
N GLN A 26 -5.63 -16.12 34.65
CA GLN A 26 -6.96 -15.71 34.20
C GLN A 26 -7.32 -14.25 34.60
N LYS A 27 -7.88 -13.46 33.68
CA LYS A 27 -8.42 -12.11 33.97
C LYS A 27 -9.92 -12.01 33.68
N GLN A 28 -10.69 -11.52 34.66
CA GLN A 28 -12.13 -11.22 34.54
C GLN A 28 -12.41 -9.85 33.86
N PRO A 29 -13.54 -9.69 33.15
CA PRO A 29 -13.86 -8.47 32.41
C PRO A 29 -14.52 -7.37 33.28
N LYS A 30 -14.04 -6.13 33.17
CA LYS A 30 -14.65 -4.94 33.80
C LYS A 30 -15.74 -4.32 32.91
N LYS A 31 -16.91 -4.02 33.50
CA LYS A 31 -18.03 -3.31 32.86
C LYS A 31 -17.69 -1.84 32.56
N ARG A 32 -18.09 -1.35 31.38
CA ARG A 32 -17.82 0.00 30.87
C ARG A 32 -19.02 0.92 31.09
N PHE A 33 -18.81 2.06 31.75
CA PHE A 33 -19.80 3.10 32.03
C PHE A 33 -19.98 3.99 30.78
N VAL A 34 -21.22 4.21 30.33
CA VAL A 34 -21.54 5.07 29.18
C VAL A 34 -22.15 6.38 29.70
N GLY A 35 -21.52 7.51 29.36
CA GLY A 35 -21.88 8.85 29.86
C GLY A 35 -23.12 9.44 29.19
N ARG A 36 -23.83 10.25 29.98
CA ARG A 36 -25.19 10.82 29.80
C ARG A 36 -25.37 11.83 28.65
N ARG A 37 -24.48 11.91 27.66
CA ARG A 37 -24.60 12.86 26.53
C ARG A 37 -25.13 12.24 25.23
N THR A 38 -25.27 10.92 25.17
CA THR A 38 -25.77 10.20 23.98
C THR A 38 -27.28 9.93 24.03
N ALA A 39 -27.94 10.14 25.17
CA ALA A 39 -29.38 9.91 25.34
C ALA A 39 -30.25 11.07 24.81
N ASP A 40 -29.73 12.30 24.80
CA ASP A 40 -30.51 13.50 24.45
C ASP A 40 -30.56 13.79 22.94
N ALA A 41 -29.71 13.15 22.14
CA ALA A 41 -29.73 13.28 20.68
C ALA A 41 -30.83 12.44 20.00
N SER A 42 -31.28 11.37 20.67
CA SER A 42 -32.32 10.45 20.19
C SER A 42 -33.75 10.94 20.45
N ALA A 43 -33.94 11.98 21.26
CA ALA A 43 -35.27 12.47 21.66
C ALA A 43 -35.79 13.64 20.78
N ARG A 44 -34.99 14.17 19.84
CA ARG A 44 -35.33 15.39 19.08
C ARG A 44 -35.94 15.16 17.69
N ASN A 45 -36.15 13.92 17.26
CA ASN A 45 -36.63 13.61 15.89
C ASN A 45 -37.98 12.86 15.82
N ALA A 46 -38.81 12.93 16.87
CA ALA A 46 -40.17 12.37 16.82
C ALA A 46 -41.21 13.49 16.93
N GLY A 47 -41.76 13.90 15.79
CA GLY A 47 -42.87 14.83 15.69
C GLY A 47 -43.72 14.59 14.43
N ASN A 48 -44.85 13.92 14.63
CA ASN A 48 -46.10 13.88 13.83
C ASN A 48 -46.07 13.64 12.30
N THR A 49 -46.63 12.52 11.84
CA THR A 49 -48.00 12.47 11.24
C THR A 49 -48.46 11.05 10.85
N SER A 50 -49.76 10.81 11.12
CA SER A 50 -50.74 9.84 10.60
C SER A 50 -50.48 8.32 10.58
N ILE A 51 -51.30 7.66 11.40
CA ILE A 51 -51.72 6.26 11.33
C ILE A 51 -52.71 6.13 10.16
N GLU A 52 -52.48 5.23 9.21
CA GLU A 52 -53.38 4.13 8.85
C GLU A 52 -52.82 3.32 7.66
N ASP A 53 -53.03 2.01 7.78
CA ASP A 53 -53.10 0.99 6.73
C ASP A 53 -51.86 0.11 6.43
N SER A 54 -52.19 -1.18 6.41
CA SER A 54 -51.53 -2.31 5.75
C SER A 54 -50.34 -2.98 6.47
N GLY A 55 -50.68 -4.11 7.10
CA GLY A 55 -49.75 -5.05 7.68
C GLY A 55 -48.85 -5.73 6.64
N ALA A 56 -47.55 -5.63 6.89
CA ALA A 56 -46.58 -6.64 6.51
C ALA A 56 -45.57 -6.73 7.65
N ILE A 57 -45.63 -7.80 8.44
CA ILE A 57 -44.56 -8.15 9.37
C ILE A 57 -43.34 -8.49 8.51
N GLN A 58 -42.49 -7.51 8.22
CA GLN A 58 -41.14 -7.79 7.74
C GLN A 58 -40.35 -8.35 8.91
N VAL A 59 -40.26 -9.68 8.97
CA VAL A 59 -39.30 -10.37 9.84
C VAL A 59 -37.93 -9.86 9.45
N ALA A 60 -37.34 -9.02 10.30
CA ALA A 60 -35.99 -8.51 10.10
C ALA A 60 -35.04 -9.70 10.00
N GLN A 61 -34.50 -9.93 8.81
CA GLN A 61 -33.43 -10.91 8.60
C GLN A 61 -32.32 -10.59 9.60
N PRO A 62 -31.87 -11.57 10.41
CA PRO A 62 -30.82 -11.30 11.40
C PRO A 62 -29.58 -10.84 10.65
N ARG A 63 -29.16 -9.59 10.89
CA ARG A 63 -27.89 -9.06 10.40
C ARG A 63 -26.80 -9.99 10.93
N ARG A 64 -26.20 -10.80 10.05
CA ARG A 64 -25.03 -11.61 10.40
C ARG A 64 -24.01 -10.70 11.08
N ALA A 65 -23.61 -11.06 12.30
CA ALA A 65 -22.61 -10.30 13.03
C ALA A 65 -21.35 -10.17 12.15
N PRO A 66 -20.81 -8.95 11.93
CA PRO A 66 -19.70 -8.71 11.01
C PRO A 66 -18.39 -9.45 11.39
N ARG A 67 -18.35 -10.15 12.52
CA ARG A 67 -17.20 -10.94 12.99
C ARG A 67 -17.15 -12.40 12.50
N LEU A 68 -18.27 -12.99 12.09
CA LEU A 68 -18.31 -14.42 11.71
C LEU A 68 -17.75 -14.71 10.30
N LEU A 69 -17.75 -13.72 9.40
CA LEU A 69 -17.35 -13.90 8.00
C LEU A 69 -15.83 -14.00 7.75
N ASN A 70 -15.00 -13.61 8.73
CA ASN A 70 -13.54 -13.60 8.60
C ASN A 70 -12.84 -14.62 9.50
N GLN A 71 -13.59 -15.41 10.28
CA GLN A 71 -12.98 -16.44 11.11
C GLN A 71 -12.81 -17.71 10.28
N VAL A 72 -11.55 -18.09 10.06
CA VAL A 72 -11.22 -19.37 9.46
C VAL A 72 -11.71 -20.47 10.41
N PRO A 73 -12.50 -21.45 9.92
CA PRO A 73 -13.02 -22.51 10.74
C PRO A 73 -11.92 -23.35 11.42
N PRO A 74 -12.13 -23.83 12.66
CA PRO A 74 -11.14 -24.63 13.39
C PRO A 74 -10.71 -25.90 12.64
N GLU A 75 -11.59 -26.48 11.83
CA GLU A 75 -11.27 -27.66 11.01
C GLU A 75 -10.21 -27.39 9.95
N ILE A 76 -10.07 -26.15 9.46
CA ILE A 76 -8.98 -25.76 8.55
C ILE A 76 -7.75 -25.35 9.37
N LEU A 77 -7.94 -24.57 10.44
CA LEU A 77 -6.82 -24.07 11.25
C LEU A 77 -6.04 -25.19 11.98
N ASN A 78 -6.73 -26.27 12.36
CA ASN A 78 -6.15 -27.36 13.14
C ASN A 78 -5.86 -28.62 12.32
N ASP A 79 -6.03 -28.57 11.00
CA ASP A 79 -5.70 -29.67 10.11
C ASP A 79 -4.17 -29.98 10.20
N PRO A 80 -3.78 -31.18 10.65
CA PRO A 80 -2.37 -31.53 10.83
C PRO A 80 -1.63 -31.68 9.50
N GLU A 81 -2.31 -32.12 8.44
CA GLU A 81 -1.70 -32.29 7.11
C GLU A 81 -1.45 -30.91 6.48
N LEU A 82 -2.39 -29.98 6.64
CA LEU A 82 -2.21 -28.60 6.17
C LEU A 82 -1.05 -27.91 6.89
N LYS A 83 -0.94 -28.10 8.21
CA LYS A 83 0.18 -27.55 8.99
C LYS A 83 1.52 -28.08 8.49
N ALA A 84 1.64 -29.39 8.29
CA ALA A 84 2.85 -30.01 7.76
C ALA A 84 3.19 -29.50 6.35
N ALA A 85 2.20 -29.35 5.46
CA ALA A 85 2.42 -28.81 4.13
C ALA A 85 2.89 -27.34 4.15
N MET A 86 2.39 -26.55 5.10
CA MET A 86 2.80 -25.16 5.28
C MET A 86 4.23 -24.99 5.83
N GLU A 87 4.84 -26.02 6.44
CA GLU A 87 6.25 -25.99 6.87
C GLU A 87 7.23 -25.85 5.70
N LEU A 88 6.78 -26.11 4.47
CA LEU A 88 7.54 -25.83 3.24
C LEU A 88 7.67 -24.35 2.93
N LEU A 89 6.86 -23.49 3.57
CA LEU A 89 6.89 -22.05 3.43
C LEU A 89 7.71 -21.44 4.59
N PRO A 90 8.38 -20.29 4.38
CA PRO A 90 9.16 -19.66 5.43
C PRO A 90 8.28 -19.26 6.61
N SER A 91 8.62 -19.74 7.80
CA SER A 91 7.82 -19.61 9.02
C SER A 91 7.62 -18.16 9.46
N ASN A 92 8.52 -17.26 9.08
CA ASN A 92 8.43 -15.85 9.39
C ASN A 92 7.54 -15.05 8.41
N TYR A 93 6.96 -15.68 7.38
CA TYR A 93 6.04 -15.03 6.43
C TYR A 93 4.63 -15.61 6.57
N SER A 94 3.64 -14.74 6.85
CA SER A 94 2.25 -15.16 6.97
C SER A 94 1.51 -15.15 5.63
N PHE A 95 1.55 -16.26 4.89
CA PHE A 95 0.81 -16.41 3.62
C PHE A 95 -0.70 -16.59 3.77
N GLU A 96 -1.23 -16.65 5.00
CA GLU A 96 -2.65 -16.84 5.31
C GLU A 96 -3.33 -17.96 4.49
N VAL A 97 -2.60 -19.06 4.22
CA VAL A 97 -3.11 -20.20 3.43
C VAL A 97 -4.45 -20.74 3.96
N PRO A 98 -4.65 -20.91 5.28
CA PRO A 98 -5.95 -21.35 5.82
C PRO A 98 -7.11 -20.42 5.45
N LYS A 99 -6.87 -19.11 5.42
CA LYS A 99 -7.88 -18.10 5.03
C LYS A 99 -8.17 -18.20 3.54
N THR A 100 -7.16 -18.44 2.73
CA THR A 100 -7.32 -18.65 1.28
C THR A 100 -8.16 -19.90 1.00
N ILE A 101 -7.86 -21.04 1.63
CA ILE A 101 -8.66 -22.28 1.55
C ILE A 101 -10.11 -22.03 1.97
N HIS A 102 -10.31 -21.39 3.13
CA HIS A 102 -11.65 -21.06 3.60
C HIS A 102 -12.41 -20.19 2.59
N ARG A 103 -11.75 -19.21 1.97
CA ARG A 103 -12.35 -18.33 0.99
C ARG A 103 -12.73 -19.06 -0.29
N ILE A 104 -11.86 -19.95 -0.79
CA ILE A 104 -12.13 -20.80 -1.96
C ILE A 104 -13.36 -21.66 -1.71
N ARG A 105 -13.38 -22.40 -0.59
CA ARG A 105 -14.49 -23.28 -0.21
C ARG A 105 -15.81 -22.53 -0.04
N THR A 106 -15.78 -21.36 0.62
CA THR A 106 -16.98 -20.54 0.85
C THR A 106 -17.57 -19.97 -0.43
N LEU A 107 -16.72 -19.63 -1.42
CA LEU A 107 -17.17 -19.12 -2.71
C LEU A 107 -17.55 -20.24 -3.68
N GLY A 108 -17.16 -21.49 -3.41
CA GLY A 108 -17.24 -22.57 -4.40
C GLY A 108 -16.38 -22.29 -5.63
N ALA A 109 -15.30 -21.50 -5.48
CA ALA A 109 -14.42 -21.10 -6.57
C ALA A 109 -13.71 -22.33 -7.17
N LYS A 110 -13.58 -22.37 -8.49
CA LYS A 110 -12.96 -23.47 -9.25
C LYS A 110 -11.66 -23.05 -9.90
N ARG A 111 -11.55 -21.82 -10.39
CA ARG A 111 -10.31 -21.30 -10.99
C ARG A 111 -9.78 -20.11 -10.21
N ILE A 112 -8.55 -20.21 -9.71
CA ILE A 112 -7.96 -19.27 -8.75
C ILE A 112 -6.71 -18.64 -9.35
N ALA A 113 -6.75 -17.33 -9.60
CA ALA A 113 -5.58 -16.56 -9.99
C ALA A 113 -4.72 -16.25 -8.76
N LEU A 114 -3.42 -16.52 -8.84
CA LEU A 114 -2.42 -16.18 -7.84
C LEU A 114 -1.53 -15.07 -8.41
N GLN A 115 -1.63 -13.86 -7.85
CA GLN A 115 -0.79 -12.72 -8.23
C GLN A 115 0.16 -12.39 -7.10
N MET A 116 1.46 -12.41 -7.38
CA MET A 116 2.53 -12.20 -6.41
C MET A 116 3.56 -11.21 -6.97
N PRO A 117 4.19 -10.37 -6.11
CA PRO A 117 5.39 -9.65 -6.52
C PRO A 117 6.55 -10.62 -6.76
N GLU A 118 7.58 -10.16 -7.45
CA GLU A 118 8.74 -10.96 -7.87
C GLU A 118 9.40 -11.70 -6.70
N GLY A 119 9.53 -11.03 -5.54
CA GLY A 119 10.13 -11.60 -4.34
C GLY A 119 9.36 -12.75 -3.71
N LEU A 120 8.10 -12.98 -4.09
CA LEU A 120 7.28 -14.09 -3.60
C LEU A 120 6.95 -15.14 -4.67
N LEU A 121 7.29 -14.90 -5.95
CA LEU A 121 7.04 -15.87 -7.03
C LEU A 121 7.72 -17.22 -6.79
N LEU A 122 8.83 -17.24 -6.05
CA LEU A 122 9.51 -18.50 -5.68
C LEU A 122 8.65 -19.43 -4.81
N PHE A 123 7.60 -18.93 -4.17
CA PHE A 123 6.67 -19.71 -3.36
C PHE A 123 5.38 -20.07 -4.12
N ALA A 124 5.21 -19.59 -5.36
CA ALA A 124 3.95 -19.68 -6.08
C ALA A 124 3.53 -21.11 -6.37
N THR A 125 4.46 -21.97 -6.79
CA THR A 125 4.19 -23.39 -7.07
C THR A 125 3.85 -24.15 -5.79
N THR A 126 4.60 -23.94 -4.71
CA THR A 126 4.30 -24.56 -3.41
C THR A 126 2.92 -24.16 -2.90
N ILE A 127 2.59 -22.86 -2.95
CA ILE A 127 1.25 -22.38 -2.55
C ILE A 127 0.18 -22.98 -3.47
N SER A 128 0.43 -23.05 -4.78
CA SER A 128 -0.47 -23.68 -5.74
C SER A 128 -0.77 -25.13 -5.37
N ASP A 129 0.26 -25.93 -5.13
CA ASP A 129 0.15 -27.35 -4.79
C ASP A 129 -0.64 -27.56 -3.50
N ILE A 130 -0.35 -26.77 -2.46
CA ILE A 130 -1.11 -26.78 -1.20
C ILE A 130 -2.58 -26.44 -1.47
N LEU A 131 -2.88 -25.39 -2.23
CA LEU A 131 -4.26 -25.02 -2.50
C LEU A 131 -5.01 -26.12 -3.27
N THR A 132 -4.39 -26.76 -4.26
CA THR A 132 -5.01 -27.84 -5.03
C THR A 132 -5.24 -29.10 -4.22
N GLU A 133 -4.33 -29.45 -3.31
CA GLU A 133 -4.46 -30.59 -2.40
C GLU A 133 -5.63 -30.38 -1.42
N PHE A 134 -5.66 -29.22 -0.76
CA PHE A 134 -6.66 -28.93 0.27
C PHE A 134 -7.99 -28.36 -0.27
N CYS A 135 -8.09 -28.12 -1.58
CA CYS A 135 -9.35 -27.79 -2.26
C CYS A 135 -9.53 -28.67 -3.50
N PRO A 136 -9.92 -29.95 -3.37
CA PRO A 136 -10.03 -30.84 -4.52
C PRO A 136 -10.94 -30.31 -5.63
N GLY A 137 -10.46 -30.43 -6.87
CA GLY A 137 -11.20 -29.99 -8.07
C GLY A 137 -11.17 -28.49 -8.33
N ILE A 138 -10.17 -27.77 -7.80
CA ILE A 138 -9.79 -26.43 -8.29
C ILE A 138 -8.63 -26.51 -9.28
N GLU A 139 -8.46 -25.45 -10.05
CA GLU A 139 -7.27 -25.12 -10.84
C GLU A 139 -6.69 -23.79 -10.35
N THR A 140 -5.38 -23.73 -10.18
CA THR A 140 -4.64 -22.50 -9.88
C THR A 140 -3.98 -21.96 -11.14
N LEU A 141 -3.98 -20.64 -11.30
CA LEU A 141 -3.32 -19.92 -12.38
C LEU A 141 -2.34 -18.92 -11.76
N ILE A 142 -1.04 -19.19 -11.88
CA ILE A 142 0.00 -18.27 -11.42
C ILE A 142 0.15 -17.17 -12.47
N MET A 143 -0.04 -15.91 -12.07
CA MET A 143 0.10 -14.76 -12.95
C MET A 143 1.57 -14.39 -13.08
N GLY A 144 2.11 -14.49 -14.30
CA GLY A 144 3.53 -14.24 -14.59
C GLY A 144 3.88 -12.78 -14.87
N ASP A 145 2.88 -11.90 -14.99
CA ASP A 145 3.11 -10.47 -15.20
C ASP A 145 3.62 -9.79 -13.93
N VAL A 146 4.44 -8.76 -14.14
CA VAL A 146 5.11 -7.98 -13.09
C VAL A 146 4.10 -7.32 -12.15
N THR A 147 4.34 -7.43 -10.84
CA THR A 147 3.45 -6.87 -9.80
C THR A 147 4.23 -6.01 -8.82
N TYR A 148 4.40 -4.73 -9.17
CA TYR A 148 5.14 -3.75 -8.35
C TYR A 148 4.44 -3.32 -7.04
N GLY A 149 3.12 -3.52 -6.91
CA GLY A 149 2.37 -2.94 -5.79
C GLY A 149 0.87 -3.21 -5.84
N ALA A 150 0.15 -2.75 -4.82
CA ALA A 150 -1.31 -2.84 -4.73
C ALA A 150 -2.06 -2.21 -5.92
N CYS A 151 -1.45 -1.20 -6.54
CA CYS A 151 -1.99 -0.53 -7.73
C CYS A 151 -1.92 -1.40 -8.99
N CYS A 152 -1.13 -2.47 -9.00
CA CYS A 152 -0.98 -3.40 -10.11
C CYS A 152 -1.91 -4.60 -10.03
N ILE A 153 -2.95 -4.57 -9.18
CA ILE A 153 -3.94 -5.64 -9.13
C ILE A 153 -4.54 -5.88 -10.51
N ASP A 154 -4.38 -7.10 -11.02
CA ASP A 154 -4.78 -7.45 -12.38
C ASP A 154 -6.07 -8.27 -12.40
N ASP A 155 -7.16 -7.60 -12.04
CA ASP A 155 -8.49 -8.19 -12.07
C ASP A 155 -9.03 -8.38 -13.50
N TYR A 156 -8.47 -7.67 -14.48
CA TYR A 156 -8.87 -7.77 -15.87
C TYR A 156 -8.40 -9.08 -16.50
N THR A 157 -7.11 -9.40 -16.39
CA THR A 157 -6.55 -10.65 -16.93
C THR A 157 -7.10 -11.86 -16.19
N ALA A 158 -7.18 -11.81 -14.85
CA ALA A 158 -7.77 -12.90 -14.07
C ALA A 158 -9.20 -13.25 -14.54
N ARG A 159 -10.02 -12.22 -14.79
CA ARG A 159 -11.38 -12.42 -15.33
C ARG A 159 -11.37 -12.89 -16.79
N ALA A 160 -10.49 -12.35 -17.64
CA ALA A 160 -10.37 -12.77 -19.03
C ALA A 160 -9.98 -14.26 -19.14
N MET A 161 -9.20 -14.75 -18.19
CA MET A 161 -8.85 -16.16 -18.03
C MET A 161 -9.94 -16.98 -17.35
N GLY A 162 -11.11 -16.41 -17.03
CA GLY A 162 -12.21 -17.13 -16.41
C GLY A 162 -11.95 -17.58 -14.98
N CYS A 163 -11.09 -16.86 -14.24
CA CYS A 163 -10.91 -17.11 -12.81
C CYS A 163 -12.12 -16.62 -12.00
N ASP A 164 -12.43 -17.33 -10.92
CA ASP A 164 -13.51 -17.00 -9.98
C ASP A 164 -13.01 -16.13 -8.81
N LEU A 165 -11.74 -16.32 -8.45
CA LEU A 165 -11.07 -15.66 -7.34
C LEU A 165 -9.66 -15.22 -7.75
N LEU A 166 -9.30 -13.99 -7.41
CA LEU A 166 -7.93 -13.48 -7.46
C LEU A 166 -7.38 -13.37 -6.04
N VAL A 167 -6.27 -14.05 -5.75
CA VAL A 167 -5.50 -13.89 -4.52
C VAL A 167 -4.29 -13.01 -4.82
N HIS A 168 -4.27 -11.81 -4.24
CA HIS A 168 -3.22 -10.82 -4.43
C HIS A 168 -2.35 -10.75 -3.16
N TYR A 169 -1.07 -11.12 -3.30
CA TYR A 169 -0.14 -11.20 -2.18
C TYR A 169 0.68 -9.91 -1.97
N ALA A 170 1.17 -9.74 -0.73
CA ALA A 170 2.15 -8.76 -0.26
C ALA A 170 1.72 -7.28 -0.22
N HIS A 171 0.51 -6.94 -0.65
CA HIS A 171 0.09 -5.55 -0.71
C HIS A 171 -1.26 -5.31 -0.03
N SER A 172 -1.40 -4.11 0.55
CA SER A 172 -2.66 -3.66 1.13
C SER A 172 -3.74 -3.45 0.06
N CYS A 173 -5.00 -3.42 0.49
CA CYS A 173 -6.15 -3.20 -0.39
C CYS A 173 -6.30 -1.72 -0.81
N LEU A 174 -5.28 -1.17 -1.47
CA LEU A 174 -5.28 0.20 -1.98
C LEU A 174 -6.44 0.46 -2.94
N ILE A 175 -6.69 -0.51 -3.82
CA ILE A 175 -7.81 -0.52 -4.75
C ILE A 175 -9.01 -1.15 -4.05
N PRO A 176 -10.12 -0.42 -3.89
CA PRO A 176 -11.32 -0.95 -3.26
C PRO A 176 -11.86 -2.21 -4.00
N VAL A 177 -12.29 -3.22 -3.24
CA VAL A 177 -12.78 -4.51 -3.78
C VAL A 177 -14.10 -4.39 -4.55
N ASP A 178 -14.81 -3.27 -4.44
CA ASP A 178 -15.98 -2.92 -5.24
C ASP A 178 -15.60 -2.38 -6.62
N VAL A 179 -14.35 -1.96 -6.81
CA VAL A 179 -13.80 -1.55 -8.10
C VAL A 179 -13.28 -2.75 -8.89
N THR A 180 -12.84 -3.81 -8.21
CA THR A 180 -12.42 -5.06 -8.87
C THR A 180 -13.64 -5.83 -9.39
N LYS A 181 -13.56 -6.30 -10.64
CA LYS A 181 -14.69 -6.97 -11.30
C LYS A 181 -14.73 -8.49 -11.07
N ILE A 182 -13.80 -9.00 -10.27
CA ILE A 182 -13.68 -10.38 -9.82
C ILE A 182 -13.63 -10.40 -8.29
N LYS A 183 -13.99 -11.51 -7.65
CA LYS A 183 -13.76 -11.66 -6.21
C LYS A 183 -12.26 -11.61 -5.96
N THR A 184 -11.84 -10.75 -5.03
CA THR A 184 -10.43 -10.56 -4.69
C THR A 184 -10.22 -10.87 -3.21
N LEU A 185 -9.14 -11.59 -2.91
CA LEU A 185 -8.60 -11.78 -1.57
C LEU A 185 -7.21 -11.14 -1.52
N TYR A 186 -7.04 -10.15 -0.65
CA TYR A 186 -5.72 -9.61 -0.34
C TYR A 186 -5.10 -10.39 0.82
N VAL A 187 -3.84 -10.80 0.63
CA VAL A 187 -2.98 -11.41 1.65
C VAL A 187 -1.80 -10.49 1.83
N PHE A 188 -1.67 -9.86 3.00
CA PHE A 188 -0.66 -8.81 3.20
C PHE A 188 0.75 -9.38 3.37
N VAL A 189 0.86 -10.66 3.76
CA VAL A 189 2.13 -11.32 4.07
C VAL A 189 2.88 -10.57 5.17
N ASP A 190 2.33 -10.65 6.38
CA ASP A 190 3.00 -10.12 7.58
C ASP A 190 4.32 -10.87 7.81
N ILE A 191 5.40 -10.13 8.05
CA ILE A 191 6.75 -10.65 8.21
C ILE A 191 7.19 -10.45 9.65
N SER A 192 7.42 -11.56 10.35
CA SER A 192 7.97 -11.57 11.71
C SER A 192 9.47 -11.30 11.69
N ILE A 193 9.93 -10.48 12.63
CA ILE A 193 11.33 -10.05 12.77
C ILE A 193 11.77 -10.10 14.24
N ASP A 194 13.08 -10.02 14.47
CA ASP A 194 13.66 -9.88 15.80
C ASP A 194 13.39 -8.48 16.38
N THR A 195 12.29 -8.37 17.14
CA THR A 195 11.88 -7.12 17.79
C THR A 195 12.83 -6.71 18.92
N SER A 196 13.46 -7.68 19.57
CA SER A 196 14.40 -7.41 20.67
C SER A 196 15.62 -6.67 20.14
N HIS A 197 16.18 -7.15 19.02
CA HIS A 197 17.30 -6.47 18.36
C HIS A 197 16.91 -5.06 17.88
N LEU A 198 15.73 -4.88 17.28
CA LEU A 198 15.23 -3.55 16.87
C LEU A 198 15.20 -2.59 18.07
N LEU A 199 14.56 -3.00 19.17
CA LEU A 199 14.43 -2.16 20.38
C LEU A 199 15.80 -1.79 20.96
N SER A 200 16.68 -2.78 21.17
CA SER A 200 18.03 -2.53 21.69
C SER A 200 18.85 -1.62 20.77
N THR A 201 18.67 -1.75 19.45
CA THR A 201 19.34 -0.88 18.48
C THR A 201 18.85 0.57 18.62
N LEU A 202 17.55 0.79 18.79
CA LEU A 202 17.00 2.14 18.94
C LEU A 202 17.43 2.79 20.25
N GLU A 203 17.36 2.06 21.37
CA GLU A 203 17.78 2.55 22.69
C GLU A 203 19.28 2.88 22.75
N ARG A 204 20.11 2.13 22.00
CA ARG A 204 21.55 2.39 21.94
C ARG A 204 21.90 3.64 21.13
N ASN A 205 21.14 3.96 20.09
CA ASN A 205 21.49 5.03 19.14
C ASN A 205 20.74 6.34 19.39
N PHE A 206 19.62 6.32 20.11
CA PHE A 206 18.81 7.52 20.36
C PHE A 206 18.56 7.76 21.84
N SER A 207 18.67 9.02 22.27
CA SER A 207 18.37 9.41 23.63
C SER A 207 16.86 9.49 23.89
N PRO A 208 16.39 9.15 25.11
CA PRO A 208 15.00 9.35 25.50
C PRO A 208 14.52 10.81 25.33
N GLY A 209 13.22 11.00 25.16
CA GLY A 209 12.58 12.30 24.95
C GLY A 209 12.37 12.68 23.48
N LYS A 210 12.94 11.92 22.54
CA LYS A 210 12.77 12.10 21.10
C LYS A 210 11.38 11.64 20.61
N THR A 211 10.85 12.35 19.62
CA THR A 211 9.62 12.01 18.90
C THR A 211 9.94 11.25 17.62
N ILE A 212 9.56 9.97 17.56
CA ILE A 212 9.87 9.06 16.45
C ILE A 212 8.61 8.86 15.60
N ALA A 213 8.69 9.18 14.31
CA ALA A 213 7.71 8.74 13.32
C ALA A 213 8.05 7.35 12.80
N MET A 214 7.34 6.34 13.28
CA MET A 214 7.51 4.96 12.84
C MET A 214 6.65 4.67 11.61
N VAL A 215 7.31 4.28 10.53
CA VAL A 215 6.69 3.94 9.26
C VAL A 215 7.32 2.68 8.65
N GLY A 216 6.66 2.07 7.70
CA GLY A 216 7.14 0.91 6.97
C GLY A 216 6.17 0.53 5.87
N THR A 217 6.41 -0.62 5.25
CA THR A 217 5.45 -1.23 4.32
C THR A 217 4.42 -2.06 5.10
N ILE A 218 3.39 -2.55 4.40
CA ILE A 218 2.31 -3.32 5.04
C ILE A 218 2.81 -4.59 5.74
N GLN A 219 3.88 -5.20 5.22
CA GLN A 219 4.47 -6.44 5.75
C GLN A 219 5.01 -6.31 7.17
N PHE A 220 5.40 -5.10 7.60
CA PHE A 220 5.95 -4.85 8.94
C PHE A 220 4.97 -4.09 9.85
N ASN A 221 3.72 -3.93 9.42
CA ASN A 221 2.75 -3.10 10.13
C ASN A 221 2.46 -3.64 11.53
N ALA A 222 2.31 -4.97 11.69
CA ALA A 222 2.09 -5.57 13.01
C ALA A 222 3.24 -5.26 13.98
N THR A 223 4.49 -5.35 13.51
CA THR A 223 5.67 -5.01 14.31
C THR A 223 5.68 -3.54 14.72
N ILE A 224 5.40 -2.61 13.80
CA ILE A 224 5.35 -1.17 14.09
C ILE A 224 4.39 -0.87 15.25
N HIS A 225 3.20 -1.48 15.24
CA HIS A 225 2.25 -1.30 16.34
C HIS A 225 2.66 -2.07 17.61
N GLY A 226 3.27 -3.25 17.46
CA GLY A 226 3.70 -4.09 18.58
C GLY A 226 4.79 -3.46 19.44
N VAL A 227 5.78 -2.80 18.83
CA VAL A 227 6.92 -2.21 19.55
C VAL A 227 6.63 -0.84 20.17
N LYS A 228 5.53 -0.19 19.77
CA LYS A 228 5.16 1.16 20.19
C LYS A 228 5.18 1.33 21.72
N SER A 229 4.47 0.45 22.43
CA SER A 229 4.33 0.59 23.89
C SER A 229 5.64 0.38 24.64
N THR A 230 6.57 -0.41 24.09
CA THR A 230 7.89 -0.64 24.67
C THR A 230 8.79 0.58 24.47
N LEU A 231 8.78 1.17 23.28
CA LEU A 231 9.50 2.41 23.00
C LEU A 231 8.97 3.59 23.83
N GLU A 232 7.66 3.67 24.05
CA GLU A 232 7.07 4.68 24.94
C GLU A 232 7.56 4.52 26.39
N LYS A 233 7.74 3.29 26.88
CA LYS A 233 8.33 3.02 28.21
C LYS A 233 9.82 3.37 28.27
N ALA A 234 10.55 3.22 27.17
CA ALA A 234 11.94 3.66 27.04
C ALA A 234 12.07 5.20 26.98
N GLY A 235 10.96 5.94 27.00
CA GLY A 235 10.93 7.39 27.09
C GLY A 235 10.83 8.11 25.75
N PHE A 236 10.54 7.40 24.65
CA PHE A 236 10.27 8.00 23.34
C PHE A 236 8.80 8.42 23.20
N ARG A 237 8.52 9.46 22.41
CA ARG A 237 7.17 9.73 21.90
C ARG A 237 7.03 9.06 20.53
N VAL A 238 6.27 7.97 20.44
CA VAL A 238 6.10 7.25 19.17
C VAL A 238 4.83 7.68 18.46
N ILE A 239 4.98 8.23 17.26
CA ILE A 239 3.87 8.48 16.34
C ILE A 239 3.87 7.44 15.23
N VAL A 240 2.68 6.97 14.87
CA VAL A 240 2.47 6.02 13.78
C VAL A 240 1.51 6.70 12.80
N PRO A 241 2.05 7.51 11.87
CA PRO A 241 1.26 8.42 11.05
C PRO A 241 0.43 7.67 10.00
N GLN A 242 -0.58 8.32 9.44
CA GLN A 242 -1.49 7.75 8.45
C GLN A 242 -1.79 8.74 7.32
N ILE A 243 -1.85 8.20 6.11
CA ILE A 243 -2.45 8.88 4.95
C ILE A 243 -3.51 7.96 4.35
N ALA A 244 -4.78 8.32 4.52
CA ALA A 244 -5.88 7.46 4.07
C ALA A 244 -5.88 7.30 2.54
N PRO A 245 -6.10 6.08 2.00
CA PRO A 245 -6.68 4.92 2.67
C PRO A 245 -5.67 3.94 3.32
N LEU A 246 -4.38 4.24 3.34
CA LEU A 246 -3.37 3.35 3.91
C LEU A 246 -3.57 3.13 5.40
N SER A 247 -3.04 2.01 5.90
CA SER A 247 -3.03 1.68 7.32
C SER A 247 -2.11 2.65 8.09
N LYS A 248 -2.33 2.79 9.39
CA LYS A 248 -1.41 3.57 10.24
C LYS A 248 -0.02 2.94 10.18
N GLY A 249 1.00 3.77 9.94
CA GLY A 249 2.40 3.37 9.81
C GLY A 249 2.76 2.86 8.41
N GLU A 250 1.79 2.67 7.53
CA GLU A 250 2.03 2.21 6.16
C GLU A 250 2.33 3.41 5.24
N ILE A 251 3.38 3.27 4.45
CA ILE A 251 3.70 4.20 3.34
C ILE A 251 3.92 3.43 2.04
N LEU A 252 3.62 4.10 0.92
CA LEU A 252 3.92 3.62 -0.44
C LEU A 252 5.00 4.50 -1.06
N GLY A 253 5.70 4.00 -2.08
CA GLY A 253 6.70 4.81 -2.80
C GLY A 253 6.12 6.04 -3.52
N CYS A 254 4.80 6.14 -3.62
CA CYS A 254 4.08 7.25 -4.23
C CYS A 254 3.16 7.99 -3.24
N THR A 255 3.07 7.58 -1.98
CA THR A 255 2.10 8.11 -1.02
C THR A 255 2.62 7.98 0.41
N SER A 256 2.88 9.12 1.03
CA SER A 256 3.41 9.25 2.39
C SER A 256 2.73 10.40 3.13
N PRO A 257 2.57 10.31 4.45
CA PRO A 257 1.95 11.37 5.24
C PRO A 257 2.85 12.60 5.36
N ASN A 258 2.23 13.77 5.48
CA ASN A 258 2.90 14.99 5.92
C ASN A 258 3.00 14.99 7.46
N LEU A 259 4.22 15.01 7.99
CA LEU A 259 4.52 14.91 9.42
C LEU A 259 4.26 16.19 10.21
N ASP A 260 4.13 17.34 9.56
CA ASP A 260 3.76 18.60 10.23
C ASP A 260 2.38 18.48 10.89
N SER A 261 1.48 17.70 10.25
CA SER A 261 0.15 17.39 10.81
C SER A 261 0.19 16.53 12.09
N TYR A 262 1.36 16.00 12.46
CA TYR A 262 1.58 15.16 13.64
C TYR A 262 2.44 15.81 14.72
N ALA A 263 3.07 16.96 14.42
CA ALA A 263 3.96 17.65 15.36
C ALA A 263 3.20 18.04 16.65
N GLY A 264 2.04 18.70 16.54
CA GLY A 264 1.38 19.28 17.72
C GLY A 264 2.36 20.25 18.43
N ASP A 265 2.51 20.13 19.75
CA ASP A 265 3.38 21.01 20.53
C ASP A 265 4.89 20.70 20.44
N LYS A 266 5.27 19.55 19.87
CA LYS A 266 6.69 19.15 19.71
C LYS A 266 6.94 18.56 18.32
N PRO A 267 7.95 19.04 17.58
CA PRO A 267 8.23 18.55 16.24
C PRO A 267 8.59 17.05 16.26
N VAL A 268 8.42 16.41 15.11
CA VAL A 268 8.93 15.07 14.88
C VAL A 268 10.45 15.14 14.77
N ASP A 269 11.17 14.45 15.64
CA ASP A 269 12.64 14.50 15.68
C ASP A 269 13.29 13.63 14.61
N LEU A 270 12.68 12.48 14.28
CA LEU A 270 13.19 11.57 13.28
C LEU A 270 12.11 10.66 12.68
N ILE A 271 12.33 10.24 11.45
CA ILE A 271 11.63 9.14 10.78
C ILE A 271 12.40 7.85 11.05
N LEU A 272 11.71 6.82 11.51
CA LEU A 272 12.22 5.46 11.55
C LEU A 272 11.41 4.60 10.57
N TYR A 273 12.05 4.24 9.46
CA TYR A 273 11.50 3.30 8.49
C TYR A 273 11.93 1.88 8.82
N LEU A 274 10.95 0.99 9.02
CA LEU A 274 11.15 -0.44 9.21
C LEU A 274 10.97 -1.17 7.89
N GLY A 275 12.06 -1.71 7.34
CA GLY A 275 12.06 -2.46 6.10
C GLY A 275 13.38 -2.37 5.36
N ASP A 276 13.50 -3.17 4.31
CA ASP A 276 14.61 -3.09 3.36
C ASP A 276 14.32 -2.07 2.24
N GLY A 277 15.33 -1.84 1.41
CA GLY A 277 15.28 -0.93 0.29
C GLY A 277 15.08 0.54 0.68
N ARG A 278 15.13 1.42 -0.33
CA ARG A 278 14.97 2.88 -0.15
C ARG A 278 13.71 3.43 -0.81
N PHE A 279 13.12 2.72 -1.77
CA PHE A 279 11.98 3.20 -2.54
C PHE A 279 10.83 3.76 -1.68
N HIS A 280 10.34 3.02 -0.69
CA HIS A 280 9.25 3.50 0.18
C HIS A 280 9.71 4.63 1.11
N LEU A 281 10.90 4.49 1.68
CA LEU A 281 11.51 5.48 2.56
C LEU A 281 11.71 6.83 1.85
N GLU A 282 12.22 6.83 0.63
CA GLU A 282 12.42 8.04 -0.17
C GLU A 282 11.13 8.83 -0.35
N SER A 283 9.97 8.16 -0.47
CA SER A 283 8.68 8.85 -0.57
C SER A 283 8.39 9.71 0.65
N ILE A 284 8.63 9.21 1.86
CA ILE A 284 8.41 10.01 3.08
C ILE A 284 9.50 11.06 3.27
N MET A 285 10.74 10.78 2.84
CA MET A 285 11.83 11.77 2.85
C MET A 285 11.52 12.94 1.92
N ILE A 286 11.08 12.68 0.68
CA ILE A 286 10.69 13.71 -0.29
C ILE A 286 9.58 14.58 0.29
N HIS A 287 8.58 13.98 0.94
CA HIS A 287 7.45 14.70 1.53
C HIS A 287 7.78 15.39 2.87
N ASN A 288 8.92 15.09 3.50
CA ASN A 288 9.30 15.63 4.81
C ASN A 288 10.80 15.92 4.85
N PRO A 289 11.32 16.81 3.99
CA PRO A 289 12.76 16.95 3.72
C PRO A 289 13.57 17.48 4.91
N THR A 290 12.91 18.00 5.94
CA THR A 290 13.55 18.57 7.13
C THR A 290 13.69 17.57 8.28
N VAL A 291 13.04 16.41 8.20
CA VAL A 291 13.05 15.41 9.28
C VAL A 291 14.12 14.35 8.99
N PRO A 292 15.14 14.18 9.86
CA PRO A 292 16.16 13.14 9.69
C PRO A 292 15.55 11.75 9.58
N ALA A 293 16.02 10.95 8.62
CA ALA A 293 15.43 9.64 8.34
C ALA A 293 16.42 8.51 8.60
N TYR A 294 15.94 7.48 9.28
CA TYR A 294 16.70 6.29 9.60
C TYR A 294 15.98 5.05 9.08
N ARG A 295 16.73 4.11 8.52
CA ARG A 295 16.24 2.82 8.07
C ARG A 295 16.76 1.73 8.99
N TYR A 296 15.85 0.95 9.55
CA TYR A 296 16.20 -0.32 10.15
C TYR A 296 15.83 -1.44 9.20
N ASP A 297 16.84 -2.13 8.70
CA ASP A 297 16.71 -3.29 7.85
C ASP A 297 16.66 -4.56 8.71
N PRO A 298 15.51 -5.26 8.80
CA PRO A 298 15.37 -6.41 9.67
C PRO A 298 16.14 -7.65 9.20
N TYR A 299 16.52 -7.71 7.91
CA TYR A 299 17.26 -8.84 7.35
C TYR A 299 18.74 -8.70 7.65
N SER A 300 19.32 -7.53 7.36
CA SER A 300 20.73 -7.26 7.63
C SER A 300 21.01 -6.80 9.07
N ARG A 301 19.95 -6.53 9.85
CA ARG A 301 20.00 -6.03 11.23
C ARG A 301 20.79 -4.72 11.37
N LYS A 302 20.71 -3.85 10.35
CA LYS A 302 21.44 -2.57 10.30
C LYS A 302 20.48 -1.40 10.47
N LEU A 303 20.88 -0.45 11.30
CA LEU A 303 20.29 0.90 11.36
C LEU A 303 21.20 1.85 10.58
N THR A 304 20.66 2.48 9.54
CA THR A 304 21.39 3.45 8.72
C THR A 304 20.70 4.82 8.79
N HIS A 305 21.50 5.88 8.78
CA HIS A 305 21.01 7.23 8.54
C HIS A 305 20.96 7.46 7.03
N GLU A 306 19.79 7.83 6.52
CA GLU A 306 19.49 7.89 5.10
C GLU A 306 19.32 9.35 4.68
N VAL A 307 19.98 9.74 3.59
CA VAL A 307 19.95 11.11 3.05
C VAL A 307 19.38 11.13 1.63
N TYR A 308 18.77 12.23 1.23
CA TYR A 308 18.18 12.38 -0.10
C TYR A 308 18.54 13.73 -0.69
N GLU A 309 19.01 13.74 -1.94
CA GLU A 309 19.41 14.94 -2.66
C GLU A 309 18.19 15.71 -3.16
N HIS A 310 17.50 16.39 -2.24
CA HIS A 310 16.25 17.10 -2.52
C HIS A 310 16.43 18.21 -3.56
N VAL A 311 17.54 18.95 -3.51
CA VAL A 311 17.82 20.06 -4.44
C VAL A 311 17.98 19.51 -5.85
N GLU A 312 18.82 18.49 -6.04
CA GLU A 312 19.03 17.85 -7.34
C GLU A 312 17.72 17.30 -7.91
N MET A 313 16.95 16.56 -7.11
CA MET A 313 15.67 16.01 -7.56
C MET A 313 14.72 17.13 -8.00
N GLN A 314 14.53 18.17 -7.18
CA GLN A 314 13.61 19.26 -7.51
C GLN A 314 14.07 20.07 -8.73
N ASP A 315 15.38 20.30 -8.90
CA ASP A 315 15.95 20.98 -10.05
C ASP A 315 15.71 20.19 -11.34
N LEU A 316 15.91 18.86 -11.32
CA LEU A 316 15.60 17.98 -12.44
C LEU A 316 14.11 18.05 -12.80
N ARG A 317 13.21 18.04 -11.81
CA ARG A 317 11.76 18.15 -12.05
C ARG A 317 11.37 19.52 -12.62
N ARG A 318 11.92 20.61 -12.08
CA ARG A 318 11.70 21.98 -12.58
C ARG A 318 12.23 22.16 -14.00
N ALA A 319 13.38 21.57 -14.33
CA ALA A 319 13.95 21.59 -15.67
C ALA A 319 13.05 20.84 -16.67
N ALA A 320 12.51 19.68 -16.29
CA ALA A 320 11.55 18.92 -17.11
C ALA A 320 10.27 19.74 -17.38
N ILE A 321 9.69 20.37 -16.35
CA ILE A 321 8.52 21.26 -16.48
C ILE A 321 8.83 22.44 -17.41
N LYS A 322 9.97 23.12 -17.20
CA LYS A 322 10.39 24.26 -18.03
C LYS A 322 10.54 23.87 -19.50
N THR A 323 11.13 22.71 -19.77
CA THR A 323 11.27 22.18 -21.14
C THR A 323 9.91 21.88 -21.75
N ALA A 324 9.00 21.27 -20.99
CA ALA A 324 7.65 20.93 -21.44
C ALA A 324 6.80 22.16 -21.81
N LYS A 325 7.00 23.32 -21.16
CA LYS A 325 6.28 24.56 -21.51
C LYS A 325 6.49 24.99 -22.97
N GLY A 326 7.64 24.65 -23.57
CA GLY A 326 7.95 24.95 -24.97
C GLY A 326 7.51 23.88 -25.97
N ALA A 327 6.95 22.76 -25.50
CA ALA A 327 6.64 21.61 -26.34
C ALA A 327 5.41 21.85 -27.23
N LYS A 328 5.57 21.62 -28.53
CA LYS A 328 4.54 21.84 -29.56
C LYS A 328 3.62 20.64 -29.77
N LYS A 329 4.06 19.45 -29.39
CA LYS A 329 3.25 18.22 -29.44
C LYS A 329 3.47 17.38 -28.19
N TRP A 330 2.38 16.97 -27.58
CA TRP A 330 2.39 16.23 -26.32
C TRP A 330 1.98 14.76 -26.54
N GLY A 331 2.42 13.89 -25.64
CA GLY A 331 1.97 12.50 -25.58
C GLY A 331 1.40 12.22 -24.20
N LEU A 332 0.19 11.66 -24.16
CA LEU A 332 -0.50 11.30 -22.93
C LEU A 332 -0.51 9.77 -22.81
N ILE A 333 0.04 9.26 -21.72
CA ILE A 333 0.13 7.82 -21.44
C ILE A 333 -0.84 7.50 -20.32
N LEU A 334 -1.79 6.59 -20.59
CA LEU A 334 -2.61 5.97 -19.56
C LEU A 334 -1.99 4.63 -19.16
N GLY A 335 -1.60 4.51 -17.88
CA GLY A 335 -1.09 3.26 -17.34
C GLY A 335 -2.17 2.18 -17.32
N SER A 336 -1.93 1.08 -18.04
CA SER A 336 -2.85 -0.06 -18.15
C SER A 336 -2.42 -1.27 -17.29
N LEU A 337 -1.28 -1.18 -16.59
CA LEU A 337 -0.89 -2.18 -15.60
C LEU A 337 -1.77 -2.05 -14.36
N GLY A 338 -2.60 -3.06 -14.15
CA GLY A 338 -3.62 -3.11 -13.11
C GLY A 338 -4.53 -1.86 -13.12
N ARG A 339 -4.42 -1.06 -12.08
CA ARG A 339 -5.28 0.11 -11.81
C ARG A 339 -4.47 1.39 -11.58
N GLN A 340 -3.26 1.48 -12.12
CA GLN A 340 -2.41 2.68 -12.00
C GLN A 340 -2.99 3.90 -12.75
N GLY A 341 -3.61 3.66 -13.91
CA GLY A 341 -4.17 4.72 -14.73
C GLY A 341 -5.48 5.29 -14.20
N ASN A 342 -5.67 6.60 -14.38
CA ASN A 342 -6.91 7.29 -14.06
C ASN A 342 -7.44 8.02 -15.31
N PRO A 343 -8.49 7.49 -15.98
CA PRO A 343 -9.07 8.12 -17.17
C PRO A 343 -9.58 9.55 -16.94
N HIS A 344 -10.04 9.89 -15.73
CA HIS A 344 -10.51 11.24 -15.41
C HIS A 344 -9.35 12.25 -15.36
N THR A 345 -8.21 11.84 -14.80
CA THR A 345 -6.99 12.66 -14.81
C THR A 345 -6.48 12.87 -16.23
N MET A 346 -6.49 11.83 -17.06
CA MET A 346 -6.12 11.95 -18.48
C MET A 346 -7.06 12.91 -19.22
N ALA A 347 -8.38 12.74 -19.08
CA ALA A 347 -9.38 13.61 -19.71
C ALA A 347 -9.28 15.07 -19.25
N LEU A 348 -8.89 15.33 -18.00
CA LEU A 348 -8.59 16.67 -17.51
C LEU A 348 -7.46 17.31 -18.33
N ILE A 349 -6.33 16.62 -18.47
CA ILE A 349 -5.16 17.13 -19.21
C ILE A 349 -5.47 17.29 -20.70
N GLU A 350 -6.18 16.33 -21.30
CA GLU A 350 -6.65 16.42 -22.69
C GLU A 350 -7.44 17.72 -22.94
N ARG A 351 -8.37 18.07 -22.05
CA ARG A 351 -9.14 19.32 -22.18
C ARG A 351 -8.24 20.54 -22.13
N LYS A 352 -7.25 20.56 -21.24
CA LYS A 352 -6.32 21.69 -21.11
C LYS A 352 -5.46 21.85 -22.36
N LEU A 353 -4.97 20.75 -22.93
CA LEU A 353 -4.25 20.75 -24.20
C LEU A 353 -5.13 21.23 -25.36
N LYS A 354 -6.38 20.73 -25.46
CA LYS A 354 -7.36 21.19 -26.46
C LYS A 354 -7.64 22.68 -26.35
N ALA A 355 -7.86 23.20 -25.13
CA ALA A 355 -8.12 24.62 -24.90
C ALA A 355 -6.94 25.52 -25.31
N LYS A 356 -5.70 25.02 -25.17
CA LYS A 356 -4.49 25.73 -25.63
C LYS A 356 -4.13 25.46 -27.11
N GLY A 357 -4.93 24.66 -27.83
CA GLY A 357 -4.65 24.31 -29.23
C GLY A 357 -3.39 23.45 -29.41
N VAL A 358 -2.93 22.77 -28.36
CA VAL A 358 -1.72 21.95 -28.41
C VAL A 358 -2.08 20.54 -28.89
N PRO A 359 -1.53 20.06 -30.03
CA PRO A 359 -1.78 18.71 -30.51
C PRO A 359 -1.18 17.67 -29.57
N PHE A 360 -1.88 16.54 -29.42
CA PHE A 360 -1.40 15.44 -28.61
C PHE A 360 -1.80 14.07 -29.16
N VAL A 361 -1.11 13.03 -28.70
CA VAL A 361 -1.43 11.62 -28.96
C VAL A 361 -1.67 10.87 -27.66
N ASN A 362 -2.55 9.88 -27.71
CA ASN A 362 -2.90 9.04 -26.56
C ASN A 362 -2.28 7.65 -26.72
N LEU A 363 -1.65 7.14 -25.67
CA LEU A 363 -1.10 5.80 -25.59
C LEU A 363 -1.62 5.07 -24.34
N LEU A 364 -1.93 3.79 -24.50
CA LEU A 364 -2.19 2.88 -23.38
C LEU A 364 -0.99 1.95 -23.27
N LEU A 365 -0.30 1.96 -22.14
CA LEU A 365 0.91 1.16 -21.91
C LEU A 365 0.82 0.47 -20.56
N SER A 366 1.12 -0.83 -20.51
CA SER A 366 1.27 -1.55 -19.24
C SER A 366 2.54 -1.07 -18.56
N GLU A 367 3.63 -1.08 -19.31
CA GLU A 367 4.95 -0.64 -18.86
C GLU A 367 5.50 0.47 -19.76
N ILE A 368 6.14 1.46 -19.13
CA ILE A 368 6.65 2.67 -19.78
C ILE A 368 8.17 2.59 -19.80
N PHE A 369 8.73 2.42 -20.99
CA PHE A 369 10.18 2.29 -21.18
C PHE A 369 10.73 3.43 -22.07
N PRO A 370 11.95 3.93 -21.80
CA PRO A 370 12.58 4.98 -22.60
C PRO A 370 12.64 4.66 -24.09
N GLY A 371 13.08 3.45 -24.45
CA GLY A 371 13.19 3.03 -25.84
C GLY A 371 11.87 3.04 -26.60
N LYS A 372 10.75 2.69 -25.93
CA LYS A 372 9.42 2.69 -26.56
C LYS A 372 8.94 4.11 -26.88
N LEU A 373 9.16 5.06 -25.97
CA LEU A 373 8.79 6.46 -26.19
C LEU A 373 9.72 7.16 -27.19
N ALA A 374 11.00 6.77 -27.24
CA ALA A 374 11.98 7.31 -28.19
C ALA A 374 11.60 7.07 -29.67
N MET A 375 10.77 6.06 -29.95
CA MET A 375 10.27 5.77 -31.30
C MET A 375 9.31 6.83 -31.87
N MET A 376 8.80 7.74 -31.04
CA MET A 376 7.87 8.80 -31.43
C MET A 376 8.57 10.17 -31.29
N SER A 377 9.55 10.41 -32.15
CA SER A 377 10.46 11.57 -32.07
C SER A 377 9.79 12.93 -32.24
N ASP A 378 8.60 12.94 -32.83
CA ASP A 378 7.75 14.12 -33.03
C ASP A 378 6.95 14.50 -31.77
N VAL A 379 6.91 13.65 -30.74
CA VAL A 379 6.39 14.00 -29.41
C VAL A 379 7.50 14.69 -28.61
N GLU A 380 7.24 15.91 -28.16
CA GLU A 380 8.23 16.77 -27.51
C GLU A 380 8.12 16.72 -25.97
N CYS A 381 6.99 16.26 -25.42
CA CYS A 381 6.75 16.10 -23.99
C CYS A 381 5.80 14.92 -23.72
N TRP A 382 6.08 14.12 -22.70
CA TRP A 382 5.24 13.04 -22.25
C TRP A 382 4.61 13.35 -20.89
N VAL A 383 3.34 12.99 -20.72
CA VAL A 383 2.67 12.96 -19.42
C VAL A 383 2.23 11.54 -19.17
N GLN A 384 2.70 10.95 -18.06
CA GLN A 384 2.24 9.63 -17.63
C GLN A 384 1.18 9.78 -16.54
N VAL A 385 0.02 9.17 -16.79
CA VAL A 385 -1.04 8.95 -15.82
C VAL A 385 -0.93 7.49 -15.39
N ALA A 386 0.11 7.19 -14.60
CA ALA A 386 0.46 5.85 -14.12
C ALA A 386 1.19 5.97 -12.76
N CYS A 387 2.31 5.25 -12.57
CA CYS A 387 3.16 5.37 -11.39
C CYS A 387 3.98 6.68 -11.39
N PRO A 388 3.81 7.58 -10.39
CA PRO A 388 4.52 8.86 -10.36
C PRO A 388 6.05 8.73 -10.24
N ARG A 389 6.54 7.61 -9.70
CA ARG A 389 7.98 7.34 -9.53
C ARG A 389 8.72 7.14 -10.85
N LEU A 390 8.02 6.82 -11.95
CA LEU A 390 8.62 6.80 -13.28
C LEU A 390 9.14 8.17 -13.70
N SER A 391 8.38 9.23 -13.39
CA SER A 391 8.81 10.60 -13.65
C SER A 391 9.86 11.05 -12.64
N ILE A 392 9.63 10.80 -11.34
CA ILE A 392 10.48 11.32 -10.27
C ILE A 392 11.87 10.69 -10.31
N ASP A 393 11.96 9.36 -10.40
CA ASP A 393 13.23 8.64 -10.30
C ASP A 393 13.89 8.40 -11.64
N TRP A 394 13.10 8.19 -12.69
CA TRP A 394 13.60 7.74 -14.00
C TRP A 394 13.40 8.76 -15.11
N GLY A 395 12.85 9.95 -14.79
CA GLY A 395 12.52 10.96 -15.79
C GLY A 395 13.71 11.40 -16.65
N TYR A 396 14.92 11.40 -16.09
CA TYR A 396 16.15 11.74 -16.81
C TYR A 396 16.56 10.69 -17.85
N ALA A 397 16.08 9.44 -17.72
CA ALA A 397 16.41 8.36 -18.64
C ALA A 397 15.63 8.47 -19.97
N PHE A 398 14.61 9.33 -20.02
CA PHE A 398 13.80 9.56 -21.21
C PHE A 398 14.40 10.69 -22.06
N PRO A 399 14.42 10.55 -23.40
CA PRO A 399 14.99 11.57 -24.29
C PRO A 399 14.17 12.87 -24.34
N ARG A 400 12.92 12.81 -23.86
CA ARG A 400 11.98 13.94 -23.75
C ARG A 400 11.44 13.98 -22.33
N PRO A 401 11.03 15.17 -21.82
CA PRO A 401 10.48 15.30 -20.48
C PRO A 401 9.33 14.30 -20.26
N LEU A 402 9.42 13.53 -19.18
CA LEU A 402 8.35 12.67 -18.68
C LEU A 402 7.78 13.27 -17.40
N LEU A 403 6.57 13.80 -17.48
CA LEU A 403 5.89 14.49 -16.38
C LEU A 403 4.86 13.59 -15.69
N THR A 404 4.72 13.78 -14.39
CA THR A 404 3.52 13.37 -13.67
C THR A 404 2.32 14.25 -14.06
N PRO A 405 1.07 13.86 -13.73
CA PRO A 405 -0.09 14.70 -14.00
C PRO A 405 -0.05 16.04 -13.26
N TYR A 406 0.51 16.07 -12.05
CA TYR A 406 0.68 17.29 -11.26
C TYR A 406 1.61 18.28 -11.97
N GLU A 407 2.77 17.80 -12.42
CA GLU A 407 3.75 18.62 -13.15
C GLU A 407 3.24 19.07 -14.52
N ALA A 408 2.44 18.25 -15.19
CA ALA A 408 1.78 18.64 -16.43
C ALA A 408 0.82 19.80 -16.23
N LEU A 409 0.06 19.83 -15.14
CA LEU A 409 -0.82 20.96 -14.81
C LEU A 409 -0.01 22.23 -14.48
N ILE A 410 1.18 22.10 -13.88
CA ILE A 410 2.09 23.24 -13.70
C ILE A 410 2.62 23.76 -15.05
N ALA A 411 3.06 22.84 -15.92
CA ALA A 411 3.54 23.19 -17.25
C ALA A 411 2.45 23.85 -18.12
N LEU A 412 1.19 23.45 -17.91
CA LEU A 412 0.02 24.05 -18.57
C LEU A 412 -0.51 25.31 -17.88
N GLU A 413 0.16 25.79 -16.82
CA GLU A 413 -0.21 27.00 -16.06
C GLU A 413 -1.59 26.91 -15.37
N GLU A 414 -1.99 25.69 -15.02
CA GLU A 414 -3.24 25.40 -14.31
C GLU A 414 -3.02 25.26 -12.79
N LYS A 415 -1.77 25.11 -12.38
CA LYS A 415 -1.32 25.07 -10.98
C LYS A 415 0.00 25.81 -10.85
N GLU A 416 0.21 26.39 -9.67
CA GLU A 416 1.53 26.85 -9.26
C GLU A 416 2.43 25.66 -8.91
N ASP A 417 3.73 25.83 -9.11
CA ASP A 417 4.70 24.86 -8.61
C ASP A 417 4.83 24.93 -7.08
N TRP A 418 5.60 24.01 -6.50
CA TRP A 418 5.76 23.90 -5.05
C TRP A 418 6.57 25.04 -4.41
N GLY A 419 7.00 26.05 -5.16
CA GLY A 419 7.78 27.20 -4.67
C GLY A 419 9.06 26.76 -3.95
N SER A 420 9.34 27.38 -2.80
CA SER A 420 10.36 26.93 -1.85
C SER A 420 9.88 25.81 -0.92
N GLY A 421 8.69 25.27 -1.16
CA GLY A 421 8.05 24.23 -0.37
C GLY A 421 8.43 22.82 -0.79
N VAL A 422 7.60 21.87 -0.40
CA VAL A 422 7.86 20.43 -0.51
C VAL A 422 7.24 19.86 -1.78
N TYR A 423 7.97 18.97 -2.47
CA TYR A 423 7.39 18.20 -3.57
C TYR A 423 6.37 17.18 -2.99
N PRO A 424 5.09 17.26 -3.36
CA PRO A 424 4.04 16.45 -2.74
C PRO A 424 4.15 14.96 -3.12
N MET A 425 4.08 14.09 -2.11
CA MET A 425 4.01 12.62 -2.27
C MET A 425 2.73 12.07 -1.65
N ASP A 426 1.56 12.53 -2.09
CA ASP A 426 0.24 12.11 -1.61
C ASP A 426 -0.62 11.48 -2.72
N TYR A 427 0.00 10.89 -3.76
CA TYR A 427 -0.68 10.52 -5.01
C TYR A 427 -1.99 9.72 -4.83
N TYR A 428 -1.99 8.69 -3.97
CA TYR A 428 -3.18 7.89 -3.65
C TYR A 428 -3.89 8.31 -2.36
N GLY A 429 -3.50 9.43 -1.74
CA GLY A 429 -4.24 10.04 -0.66
C GLY A 429 -5.70 10.30 -1.07
N ARG A 430 -6.61 10.32 -0.10
CA ARG A 430 -8.06 10.50 -0.35
C ARG A 430 -8.36 11.72 -1.26
N GLU A 431 -7.62 12.79 -1.07
CA GLU A 431 -7.69 14.05 -1.85
C GLU A 431 -6.41 14.28 -2.67
N GLY A 432 -5.65 13.21 -2.89
CA GLY A 432 -4.32 13.23 -3.46
C GLY A 432 -4.27 13.44 -4.98
N LEU A 433 -3.05 13.68 -5.47
CA LEU A 433 -2.79 14.10 -6.85
C LEU A 433 -3.24 13.11 -7.95
N GLY A 434 -3.34 11.82 -7.64
CA GLY A 434 -3.75 10.78 -8.59
C GLY A 434 -5.27 10.59 -8.68
N ARG A 435 -6.06 11.20 -7.79
CA ARG A 435 -7.51 10.95 -7.68
C ARG A 435 -8.35 12.10 -8.21
N THR A 436 -8.32 12.34 -9.52
CA THR A 436 -9.34 13.20 -10.16
C THR A 436 -10.69 12.48 -10.14
N LYS A 437 -11.72 13.10 -9.56
CA LYS A 437 -13.10 12.60 -9.59
C LYS A 437 -13.71 12.76 -10.99
N PRO A 438 -14.76 11.99 -11.34
CA PRO A 438 -15.57 12.29 -12.51
C PRO A 438 -16.05 13.74 -12.42
N LEU A 439 -16.12 14.42 -13.55
CA LEU A 439 -16.73 15.73 -13.57
C LEU A 439 -18.21 15.54 -13.35
N VAL A 440 -18.75 16.24 -12.37
CA VAL A 440 -20.18 16.44 -12.30
C VAL A 440 -20.49 17.27 -13.55
N GLU A 441 -21.20 16.68 -14.51
CA GLU A 441 -21.74 17.47 -15.61
C GLU A 441 -22.57 18.59 -14.98
N ALA A 442 -22.18 19.83 -15.24
CA ALA A 442 -22.99 20.97 -14.84
C ALA A 442 -24.31 20.86 -15.61
N SER A 443 -25.34 20.42 -14.90
CA SER A 443 -26.73 20.35 -15.36
C SER A 443 -27.28 21.72 -15.69
#